data_AF-A0A7C1T799-F1
#
_entry.id   AF-A0A7C1T799-F1
#
_cell.length_a   1.000
_cell.length_b   1.000
_cell.length_c   1.000
_cell.angle_alpha   90.00
_cell.angle_beta   90.00
_cell.angle_gamma   90.00
#
_symmetry.space_group_name_H-M   'P 1'
#
loop_
_entity.id
_entity.type
_entity.pdbx_description
1 polymer ?
#
loop_
_entity_poly.entity_id
_entity_poly.type
_entity_poly.pdbx_seq_one_letter_code
_entity_poly.pdbx_strand_id
1 'polypeptide(L)'
;MAVSANRLELLQIADAVAREKVIDREIVLAAMADAIQKAARSRYGSETNIRADINSKTGEIRLQRLLEVVEKVEDYSTQIAL
;
A
#
# COMPACT_ATOMS: atom_id res chain seq x y z
N MET A 1 -3.77 3.39 20.30
CA MET A 1 -2.69 2.43 20.02
C MET A 1 -3.21 1.44 18.99
N ALA A 2 -2.79 1.53 17.73
CA ALA A 2 -3.13 0.51 16.74
C ALA A 2 -2.07 0.51 15.63
N VAL A 3 -1.33 -0.60 15.57
CA VAL A 3 -0.65 -1.14 14.39
C VAL A 3 0.52 -0.32 13.84
N SER A 4 1.54 -0.06 14.66
CA SER A 4 2.90 -0.26 14.15
C SER A 4 3.22 -1.74 14.38
N ALA A 5 2.73 -2.64 13.51
CA ALA A 5 3.44 -3.89 13.32
C ALA A 5 4.90 -3.48 13.11
N ASN A 6 5.79 -3.92 13.99
CA ASN A 6 7.14 -3.42 14.09
C ASN A 6 7.72 -3.49 12.68
N ARG A 7 8.14 -2.38 12.07
CA ARG A 7 8.50 -2.34 10.63
C ARG A 7 9.50 -3.45 10.25
N LEU A 8 10.35 -3.80 11.22
CA LEU A 8 11.27 -4.91 11.18
C LEU A 8 10.59 -6.29 11.10
N GLU A 9 9.54 -6.54 11.89
CA GLU A 9 8.77 -7.79 11.88
C GLU A 9 8.11 -8.03 10.53
N LEU A 10 7.60 -6.98 9.88
CA LEU A 10 7.01 -7.12 8.55
C LEU A 10 8.05 -7.56 7.50
N LEU A 11 9.24 -6.97 7.53
CA LEU A 11 10.34 -7.39 6.66
C LEU A 11 10.79 -8.82 6.97
N GLN A 12 10.87 -9.20 8.24
CA GLN A 12 11.24 -10.56 8.65
C GLN A 12 10.22 -11.61 8.21
N ILE A 13 8.92 -11.30 8.30
CA ILE A 13 7.86 -12.17 7.80
C ILE A 13 7.98 -12.31 6.28
N ALA A 14 8.21 -11.20 5.56
CA ALA A 14 8.41 -11.24 4.12
C ALA A 14 9.63 -12.10 3.73
N ASP A 15 10.75 -11.97 4.46
CA ASP A 15 11.95 -12.79 4.27
C ASP A 15 11.70 -14.27 4.55
N ALA A 16 10.94 -14.59 5.60
CA ALA A 16 10.60 -15.97 5.96
C ALA A 16 9.73 -16.63 4.89
N VAL A 17 8.70 -15.92 4.40
CA VAL A 17 7.81 -16.40 3.34
C VAL A 17 8.56 -16.57 2.02
N ALA A 18 9.44 -15.62 1.68
CA ALA A 18 10.28 -15.69 0.49
C ALA A 18 11.17 -16.94 0.49
N ARG A 19 11.77 -17.27 1.64
CA ARG A 19 12.57 -18.49 1.81
C ARG A 19 11.74 -19.77 1.75
N GLU A 20 10.56 -19.78 2.38
CA GLU A 20 9.69 -20.96 2.39
C GLU A 20 9.17 -21.30 0.99
N LYS A 21 8.79 -20.28 0.23
CA LYS A 21 8.23 -20.45 -1.13
C LYS A 21 9.27 -20.40 -2.24
N VAL A 22 10.54 -20.13 -1.91
CA VAL A 22 11.66 -19.98 -2.87
C VAL A 22 11.30 -18.97 -3.97
N ILE A 23 10.81 -17.80 -3.56
CA ILE A 23 10.46 -16.68 -4.43
C ILE A 23 11.21 -15.43 -4.02
N ASP A 24 11.32 -14.47 -4.93
CA ASP A 24 11.91 -13.18 -4.61
C ASP A 24 11.09 -12.48 -3.52
N ARG A 25 11.80 -11.91 -2.55
CA ARG A 25 11.21 -11.09 -1.50
C ARG A 25 10.44 -9.90 -2.06
N GLU A 26 10.87 -9.33 -3.19
CA GLU A 26 10.14 -8.23 -3.83
C GLU A 26 8.72 -8.63 -4.22
N ILE A 27 8.52 -9.88 -4.67
CA ILE A 27 7.20 -10.43 -5.00
C ILE A 27 6.33 -10.53 -3.74
N VAL A 28 6.92 -10.99 -2.63
CA VAL A 28 6.21 -11.08 -1.34
C VAL A 28 5.80 -9.70 -0.85
N LEU A 29 6.72 -8.73 -0.89
CA LEU A 29 6.45 -7.35 -0.48
C LEU A 29 5.37 -6.70 -1.35
N ALA A 30 5.39 -6.94 -2.66
CA ALA A 30 4.35 -6.46 -3.57
C ALA A 30 2.98 -7.06 -3.22
N ALA A 31 2.91 -8.38 -2.97
CA ALA A 31 1.66 -9.03 -2.56
C ALA A 31 1.14 -8.50 -1.21
N MET A 32 2.04 -8.23 -0.26
CA MET A 32 1.67 -7.60 1.02
C MET A 32 1.17 -6.16 0.81
N ALA A 33 1.80 -5.38 -0.08
CA ALA A 33 1.35 -4.04 -0.43
C ALA A 33 -0.06 -4.05 -1.04
N ASP A 34 -0.34 -4.98 -1.96
CA ASP A 34 -1.67 -5.17 -2.56
C ASP A 34 -2.72 -5.53 -1.51
N ALA A 35 -2.38 -6.40 -0.55
CA ALA A 35 -3.27 -6.74 0.55
C ALA A 35 -3.58 -5.52 1.43
N ILE A 36 -2.57 -4.70 1.74
CA ILE A 36 -2.74 -3.44 2.48
C ILE A 36 -3.59 -2.45 1.68
N GLN A 37 -3.37 -2.33 0.37
CA GLN A 37 -4.15 -1.48 -0.51
C GLN A 37 -5.63 -1.88 -0.49
N LYS A 38 -5.93 -3.17 -0.57
CA LYS A 38 -7.29 -3.70 -0.48
C LYS A 38 -7.93 -3.41 0.88
N ALA A 39 -7.18 -3.59 1.97
CA ALA A 39 -7.65 -3.25 3.32
C ALA A 39 -7.91 -1.74 3.47
N ALA A 40 -7.05 -0.89 2.89
CA ALA A 40 -7.19 0.55 2.90
C ALA A 40 -8.43 1.00 2.11
N ARG A 41 -8.69 0.44 0.92
CA ARG A 41 -9.92 0.69 0.14
C ARG A 41 -11.18 0.37 0.94
N SER A 42 -11.19 -0.76 1.66
CA SER A 42 -12.30 -1.13 2.54
C SER A 42 -12.52 -0.11 3.67
N ARG A 43 -11.44 0.45 4.23
CA ARG A 43 -11.50 1.39 5.37
C ARG A 43 -11.83 2.83 4.98
N TYR A 44 -11.36 3.29 3.83
CA TYR A 44 -11.44 4.69 3.41
C TYR A 44 -12.44 4.95 2.27
N GLY A 45 -13.05 3.89 1.72
CA GLY A 45 -14.03 3.96 0.65
C GLY A 45 -13.48 3.44 -0.67
N SER A 46 -14.25 2.55 -1.32
CA SER A 46 -13.89 1.91 -2.59
C SER A 46 -13.65 2.89 -3.74
N GLU A 47 -14.29 4.04 -3.67
CA GLU A 47 -14.20 5.12 -4.67
C GLU A 47 -12.85 5.85 -4.61
N THR A 48 -12.10 5.70 -3.52
CA THR A 48 -10.81 6.36 -3.37
C THR A 48 -9.70 5.49 -3.96
N ASN A 49 -8.99 6.02 -4.97
CA ASN A 49 -7.79 5.37 -5.48
C ASN A 49 -6.65 5.49 -4.48
N ILE A 50 -6.54 4.49 -3.61
CA ILE A 50 -5.45 4.38 -2.63
C ILE A 50 -4.37 3.49 -3.21
N ARG A 51 -3.13 3.96 -3.11
CA ARG A 51 -1.91 3.22 -3.40
C ARG A 51 -1.15 2.94 -2.11
N ALA A 52 -0.77 1.69 -1.90
CA ALA A 52 0.10 1.30 -0.81
C ALA A 52 1.46 0.87 -1.36
N ASP A 53 2.54 1.40 -0.80
CA ASP A 53 3.90 1.04 -1.16
C ASP A 53 4.69 0.69 0.11
N ILE A 54 5.52 -0.36 0.04
CA ILE A 54 6.37 -0.81 1.15
C ILE A 54 7.83 -0.65 0.75
N ASN A 55 8.61 0.05 1.59
CA ASN A 55 10.04 0.17 1.40
C ASN A 55 10.75 -1.13 1.81
N SER A 56 11.40 -1.79 0.85
CA SER A 56 12.08 -3.07 1.06
C SER A 56 13.33 -3.00 1.96
N LYS A 57 13.83 -1.79 2.26
CA LYS A 57 15.00 -1.58 3.13
C LYS A 57 14.60 -1.15 4.54
N THR A 58 13.62 -0.26 4.67
CA THR A 58 13.24 0.34 5.96
C THR A 58 11.97 -0.26 6.56
N GLY A 59 11.18 -0.99 5.77
CA GLY A 59 9.86 -1.50 6.18
C GLY A 59 8.83 -0.39 6.35
N GLU A 60 9.13 0.82 5.87
CA GLU A 60 8.19 1.94 5.89
C GLU A 60 7.05 1.67 4.90
N ILE A 61 5.82 1.80 5.38
CA ILE A 61 4.61 1.66 4.57
C ILE A 61 4.10 3.06 4.27
N ARG A 62 3.92 3.38 2.99
CA ARG A 62 3.35 4.63 2.53
C ARG A 62 1.97 4.36 1.93
N LEU A 63 1.00 5.13 2.39
CA LEU A 63 -0.35 5.15 1.84
C LEU A 63 -0.55 6.50 1.18
N GLN A 64 -0.84 6.48 -0.11
CA GLN A 64 -1.08 7.68 -0.90
C GLN A 64 -2.46 7.60 -1.53
N ARG A 65 -3.20 8.70 -1.47
CA ARG A 65 -4.41 8.87 -2.26
C ARG A 65 -4.00 9.48 -3.60
N LEU A 66 -4.33 8.79 -4.68
CA LEU A 66 -4.16 9.30 -6.04
C LEU A 66 -5.42 10.10 -6.41
N LEU A 67 -5.19 11.30 -6.91
CA LEU A 67 -6.20 12.17 -7.49
C LEU A 67 -5.81 12.47 -8.93
N GLU A 68 -6.79 12.48 -9.81
CA GLU A 68 -6.63 12.86 -11.21
C GLU A 68 -6.61 14.39 -11.33
N VAL A 69 -5.59 14.94 -11.98
CA VAL A 69 -5.49 16.39 -12.21
C VAL A 69 -6.25 16.72 -13.50
N VAL A 70 -7.29 17.55 -13.40
CA VAL A 70 -8.19 17.88 -14.50
C VAL A 70 -8.46 19.39 -14.57
N GLU A 71 -8.79 19.91 -15.75
CA GLU A 71 -9.14 21.33 -15.91
C GLU A 71 -10.52 21.68 -15.33
N LYS A 72 -11.48 20.75 -15.42
CA LYS A 72 -12.83 20.91 -14.88
C LYS A 72 -13.15 19.71 -14.00
N VAL A 73 -13.31 19.96 -12.70
CA VAL A 73 -13.63 18.93 -11.72
C VAL A 73 -15.08 18.49 -11.89
N GLU A 74 -15.27 17.21 -12.22
CA GLU A 74 -16.57 16.55 -12.29
C GLU A 74 -16.82 15.66 -11.06
N ASP A 75 -15.76 15.07 -10.48
CA ASP A 75 -15.80 14.30 -9.24
C ASP A 75 -14.75 14.77 -8.22
N TYR A 76 -15.20 15.49 -7.19
CA TYR A 76 -14.35 15.99 -6.10
C TYR A 76 -13.73 14.88 -5.23
N SER A 77 -14.19 13.64 -5.36
CA SER A 77 -13.67 12.50 -4.60
C SER A 77 -12.38 11.96 -5.21
N THR A 78 -12.24 12.07 -6.54
CA THR A 78 -11.16 11.46 -7.32
C THR A 78 -10.35 12.48 -8.12
N GLN A 79 -10.82 13.71 -8.27
CA GLN A 79 -10.20 14.73 -9.13
C GLN A 79 -9.77 15.98 -8.36
N ILE A 80 -8.77 16.68 -8.89
CA ILE A 80 -8.30 17.98 -8.43
C ILE A 80 -8.10 18.92 -9.62
N ALA A 81 -8.40 20.21 -9.44
CA ALA A 81 -8.19 21.21 -10.47
C ALA A 81 -6.69 21.43 -10.74
N LEU A 82 -6.34 21.75 -11.99
CA LEU A 82 -5.00 22.18 -12.41
C LEU A 82 -4.57 23.50 -11.77
#